data_AF-Q5UWI6-F1
#
_entry.id   AF-Q5UWI6-F1
#
_cell.length_a   1.000
_cell.length_b   1.000
_cell.length_c   1.000
_cell.angle_alpha   90.00
_cell.angle_beta   90.00
_cell.angle_gamma   90.00
#
_symmetry.space_group_name_H-M   'P 1'
#
loop_
_entity.id
_entity.type
_entity.pdbx_description
1 polymer ?
#
loop_
_entity_poly.entity_id
_entity_poly.type
_entity_poly.pdbx_seq_one_letter_code
_entity_poly.pdbx_strand_id
1 'polypeptide(L)'
;MLPITDFLSCTDPLDEFDSLSYHQTRHAKTYVTGLAAARSRTVTGIAREVLPAGSDRTLNKFPTEYDWDEDQLNHERLEELQKHGETRWSQDGYIVIDDSVFQRTGKELPGAGKFYDHTEGEPVWGQDLVYSFYTDDKTSYPLVFRQYKKADDEDQDDADETKYDLSREMVTELEEEVGVPADGTV
;
A
#
# COMPACT_ATOMS: atom_id res chain seq x y z
N MET A 1 -9.45 27.01 4.76
CA MET A 1 -8.19 26.64 4.08
C MET A 1 -8.38 26.96 2.62
N LEU A 2 -7.34 27.41 1.93
CA LEU A 2 -7.42 27.57 0.48
C LEU A 2 -7.55 26.17 -0.15
N PRO A 3 -8.35 26.03 -1.22
CA PRO A 3 -8.47 24.76 -1.92
C PRO A 3 -7.15 24.41 -2.62
N ILE A 4 -6.89 23.12 -2.79
CA ILE A 4 -5.75 22.61 -3.56
C ILE A 4 -6.11 22.74 -5.04
N THR A 5 -5.48 23.68 -5.73
CA THR A 5 -5.86 24.07 -7.09
C THR A 5 -5.34 23.10 -8.15
N ASP A 6 -4.23 22.42 -7.85
CA ASP A 6 -3.49 21.57 -8.77
C ASP A 6 -3.00 20.31 -8.05
N PHE A 7 -2.65 19.28 -8.82
CA PHE A 7 -2.02 18.09 -8.25
C PHE A 7 -0.63 18.43 -7.70
N LEU A 8 -0.22 17.73 -6.65
CA LEU A 8 1.15 17.85 -6.15
C LEU A 8 2.12 17.24 -7.16
N SER A 9 3.28 17.87 -7.35
CA SER A 9 4.29 17.39 -8.30
C SER A 9 4.83 15.99 -7.96
N CYS A 10 4.71 15.55 -6.71
CA CYS A 10 5.04 14.16 -6.34
C CYS A 10 4.13 13.11 -7.00
N THR A 11 3.05 13.54 -7.65
CA THR A 11 2.13 12.66 -8.39
C THR A 11 2.39 12.64 -9.89
N ASP A 12 3.34 13.44 -10.39
CA ASP A 12 3.65 13.52 -11.82
C ASP A 12 4.18 12.21 -12.43
N PRO A 13 4.95 11.36 -11.72
CA PRO A 13 5.35 10.08 -12.29
C PRO A 13 4.19 9.16 -12.70
N LEU A 14 3.00 9.33 -12.09
CA LEU A 14 1.80 8.54 -12.43
C LEU A 14 1.33 8.79 -13.87
N ASP A 15 1.75 9.89 -14.52
CA ASP A 15 1.39 10.17 -15.91
C ASP A 15 2.13 9.26 -16.91
N GLU A 16 3.23 8.63 -16.47
CA GLU A 16 4.07 7.74 -17.28
C GLU A 16 3.80 6.25 -17.00
N PHE A 17 2.84 5.95 -16.13
CA PHE A 17 2.50 4.59 -15.71
C PHE A 17 1.46 3.99 -16.66
N ASP A 18 1.75 2.80 -17.20
CA ASP A 18 0.88 2.10 -18.15
C ASP A 18 -0.20 1.27 -17.44
N SER A 19 -0.02 0.98 -16.13
CA SER A 19 -0.99 0.25 -15.31
C SER A 19 -2.34 0.97 -15.12
N LEU A 20 -2.40 2.28 -15.41
CA LEU A 20 -3.59 3.09 -15.24
C LEU A 20 -4.03 3.73 -16.56
N SER A 21 -5.33 3.69 -16.85
CA SER A 21 -5.90 4.52 -17.90
C SER A 21 -5.81 6.01 -17.54
N TYR A 22 -5.86 6.89 -18.54
CA TYR A 22 -5.89 8.36 -18.34
C TYR A 22 -6.87 8.83 -17.24
N HIS A 23 -8.06 8.22 -17.15
CA HIS A 23 -9.02 8.57 -16.11
C HIS A 23 -8.60 8.04 -14.74
N GLN A 24 -8.08 6.81 -14.65
CA GLN A 24 -7.55 6.24 -13.41
C GLN A 24 -6.34 7.02 -12.91
N THR A 25 -5.41 7.42 -13.78
CA THR A 25 -4.27 8.29 -13.43
C THR A 25 -4.75 9.57 -12.78
N ARG A 26 -5.75 10.25 -13.35
CA ARG A 26 -6.32 11.46 -12.74
C ARG A 26 -6.91 11.20 -11.35
N HIS A 27 -7.58 10.07 -11.14
CA HIS A 27 -8.13 9.68 -9.84
C HIS A 27 -7.02 9.34 -8.84
N ALA A 28 -5.98 8.62 -9.26
CA ALA A 28 -4.80 8.34 -8.45
C ALA A 28 -4.10 9.65 -8.02
N LYS A 29 -3.81 10.56 -8.96
CA LYS A 29 -3.22 11.89 -8.65
C LYS A 29 -4.09 12.67 -7.67
N THR A 30 -5.42 12.62 -7.84
CA THR A 30 -6.37 13.25 -6.91
C THR A 30 -6.27 12.65 -5.51
N TYR A 31 -6.30 11.32 -5.42
CA TYR A 31 -6.30 10.60 -4.15
C TYR A 31 -5.00 10.81 -3.39
N VAL A 32 -3.85 10.64 -4.06
CA VAL A 32 -2.52 10.88 -3.47
C VAL A 32 -2.35 12.33 -3.04
N THR A 33 -2.76 13.29 -3.88
CA THR A 33 -2.76 14.72 -3.51
C THR A 33 -3.61 14.99 -2.25
N GLY A 34 -4.80 14.40 -2.19
CA GLY A 34 -5.68 14.51 -1.03
C GLY A 34 -5.08 13.89 0.23
N LEU A 35 -4.53 12.68 0.12
CA LEU A 35 -3.83 12.00 1.21
C LEU A 35 -2.52 12.72 1.61
N ALA A 36 -1.94 13.56 0.78
CA ALA A 36 -0.77 14.33 1.18
C ALA A 36 -1.18 15.65 1.86
N ALA A 37 -2.10 16.41 1.25
CA ALA A 37 -2.31 17.81 1.58
C ALA A 37 -3.72 18.18 2.06
N ALA A 38 -4.75 17.36 1.81
CA ALA A 38 -6.10 17.67 2.26
C ALA A 38 -6.25 17.45 3.78
N ARG A 39 -7.13 18.25 4.39
CA ARG A 39 -7.49 18.14 5.81
C ARG A 39 -8.31 16.91 6.08
N SER A 40 -9.31 16.66 5.23
CA SER A 40 -10.10 15.44 5.31
C SER A 40 -9.43 14.32 4.53
N ARG A 41 -9.36 13.13 5.13
CA ARG A 41 -8.86 11.90 4.50
C ARG A 41 -9.98 10.98 3.97
N THR A 42 -11.23 11.44 4.05
CA THR A 42 -12.36 10.77 3.41
C THR A 42 -12.42 11.12 1.93
N VAL A 43 -12.91 10.20 1.08
CA VAL A 43 -13.07 10.45 -0.37
C VAL A 43 -13.86 11.73 -0.65
N THR A 44 -15.01 11.92 0.01
CA THR A 44 -15.83 13.13 -0.15
C THR A 44 -15.10 14.40 0.27
N GLY A 45 -14.30 14.33 1.34
CA GLY A 45 -13.52 15.47 1.80
C GLY A 45 -12.38 15.82 0.85
N ILE A 46 -11.65 14.82 0.37
CA ILE A 46 -10.61 14.97 -0.66
C ILE A 46 -11.22 15.58 -1.93
N ALA A 47 -12.34 15.04 -2.41
CA ALA A 47 -13.01 15.54 -3.62
C ALA A 47 -13.47 17.00 -3.50
N ARG A 48 -13.77 17.46 -2.28
CA ARG A 48 -14.13 18.84 -2.00
C ARG A 48 -12.93 19.78 -1.93
N GLU A 49 -11.79 19.29 -1.43
CA GLU A 49 -10.60 20.10 -1.17
C GLU A 49 -9.62 20.14 -2.36
N VAL A 50 -9.59 19.10 -3.19
CA VAL A 50 -8.77 19.00 -4.40
C VAL A 50 -9.62 19.40 -5.61
N LEU A 51 -9.47 20.63 -6.11
CA LEU A 51 -10.32 21.15 -7.20
C LEU A 51 -10.28 20.29 -8.47
N PRO A 52 -9.14 19.68 -8.86
CA PRO A 52 -9.12 18.78 -10.00
C PRO A 52 -9.92 17.47 -9.85
N ALA A 53 -10.37 17.11 -8.63
CA ALA A 53 -11.00 15.83 -8.33
C ALA A 53 -12.27 15.55 -9.14
N GLY A 54 -13.03 16.60 -9.49
CA GLY A 54 -14.31 16.46 -10.15
C GLY A 54 -15.37 15.87 -9.21
N SER A 55 -15.88 14.67 -9.52
CA SER A 55 -16.96 14.03 -8.74
C SER A 55 -16.43 13.10 -7.67
N ASP A 56 -16.91 13.29 -6.43
CA ASP A 56 -16.68 12.40 -5.30
C ASP A 56 -17.13 10.97 -5.55
N ARG A 57 -18.27 10.76 -6.24
CA ARG A 57 -18.77 9.43 -6.63
C ARG A 57 -17.77 8.72 -7.53
N THR A 58 -17.24 9.39 -8.54
CA THR A 58 -16.25 8.80 -9.46
C THR A 58 -14.93 8.53 -8.73
N LEU A 59 -14.50 9.46 -7.86
CA LEU A 59 -13.32 9.26 -7.03
C LEU A 59 -13.48 8.06 -6.08
N ASN A 60 -14.68 7.81 -5.56
CA ASN A 60 -14.94 6.64 -4.71
C ASN A 60 -14.90 5.32 -5.49
N LYS A 61 -15.37 5.33 -6.74
CA LYS A 61 -15.34 4.14 -7.60
C LYS A 61 -13.92 3.69 -7.93
N PHE A 62 -12.96 4.62 -8.00
CA PHE A 62 -11.57 4.28 -8.32
C PHE A 62 -10.97 3.22 -7.38
N PRO A 63 -10.95 3.39 -6.05
CA PRO A 63 -10.43 2.37 -5.14
C PRO A 63 -11.40 1.22 -4.81
N THR A 64 -12.68 1.25 -5.25
CA THR A 64 -13.67 0.23 -4.84
C THR A 64 -14.30 -0.58 -5.97
N GLU A 65 -14.30 -0.08 -7.19
CA GLU A 65 -15.03 -0.67 -8.32
C GLU A 65 -14.22 -0.72 -9.62
N TYR A 66 -13.22 0.15 -9.80
CA TYR A 66 -12.42 0.15 -11.03
C TYR A 66 -11.38 -0.96 -10.98
N ASP A 67 -11.19 -1.59 -12.13
CA ASP A 67 -10.21 -2.65 -12.33
C ASP A 67 -8.87 -2.01 -12.74
N TRP A 68 -7.88 -2.11 -11.87
CA TRP A 68 -6.49 -1.72 -12.11
C TRP A 68 -5.61 -2.73 -11.39
N ASP A 69 -4.46 -3.02 -12.01
CA ASP A 69 -3.52 -4.01 -11.50
C ASP A 69 -2.66 -3.34 -10.41
N GLU A 70 -2.93 -3.68 -9.15
CA GLU A 70 -2.23 -3.09 -8.01
C GLU A 70 -0.74 -3.47 -7.98
N ASP A 71 -0.42 -4.67 -8.44
CA ASP A 71 0.94 -5.19 -8.46
C ASP A 71 1.74 -4.53 -9.58
N GLN A 72 1.16 -4.41 -10.77
CA GLN A 72 1.78 -3.67 -11.88
C GLN A 72 2.01 -2.20 -11.51
N LEU A 73 1.02 -1.54 -10.89
CA LEU A 73 1.17 -0.16 -10.42
C LEU A 73 2.31 -0.04 -9.39
N ASN A 74 2.44 -1.01 -8.49
CA ASN A 74 3.52 -1.02 -7.52
C ASN A 74 4.89 -1.27 -8.18
N HIS A 75 4.97 -2.16 -9.18
CA HIS A 75 6.20 -2.38 -9.95
C HIS A 75 6.67 -1.11 -10.65
N GLU A 76 5.78 -0.41 -11.37
CA GLU A 76 6.10 0.87 -12.01
C GLU A 76 6.55 1.93 -11.01
N ARG A 77 5.94 1.97 -9.81
CA ARG A 77 6.38 2.82 -8.69
C ARG A 77 7.80 2.49 -8.25
N LEU A 78 8.14 1.21 -8.10
CA LEU A 78 9.47 0.79 -7.66
C LEU A 78 10.53 1.05 -8.75
N GLU A 79 10.20 0.80 -10.01
CA GLU A 79 11.05 1.14 -11.16
C GLU A 79 11.34 2.64 -11.24
N GLU A 80 10.34 3.48 -11.03
CA GLU A 80 10.52 4.94 -10.97
C GLU A 80 11.51 5.33 -9.86
N LEU A 81 11.39 4.74 -8.67
CA LEU A 81 12.34 5.00 -7.57
C LEU A 81 13.77 4.58 -7.94
N GLN A 82 13.98 3.59 -8.82
CA GLN A 82 15.32 3.20 -9.25
C GLN A 82 15.99 4.21 -10.19
N LYS A 83 15.22 5.11 -10.81
CA LYS A 83 15.76 6.16 -11.70
C LYS A 83 16.48 7.28 -10.94
N HIS A 84 16.23 7.42 -9.64
CA HIS A 84 16.80 8.51 -8.81
C HIS A 84 17.86 7.96 -7.85
N GLY A 85 19.01 8.63 -7.75
CA GLY A 85 20.15 8.12 -6.97
C GLY A 85 19.92 8.05 -5.46
N GLU A 86 19.00 8.87 -4.96
CA GLU A 86 18.58 9.00 -3.56
C GLU A 86 17.64 7.89 -3.12
N THR A 87 16.96 7.23 -4.07
CA THR A 87 16.01 6.15 -3.80
C THR A 87 16.42 4.82 -4.43
N ARG A 88 17.38 4.82 -5.35
CA ARG A 88 17.88 3.59 -5.97
C ARG A 88 18.51 2.66 -4.92
N TRP A 89 18.18 1.39 -5.01
CA TRP A 89 18.71 0.35 -4.12
C TRP A 89 20.23 0.30 -4.15
N SER A 90 20.80 0.02 -2.99
CA SER A 90 22.22 -0.19 -2.76
C SER A 90 22.50 -1.65 -2.43
N GLN A 91 23.77 -2.05 -2.53
CA GLN A 91 24.21 -3.39 -2.13
C GLN A 91 24.22 -3.57 -0.61
N ASP A 92 24.24 -2.47 0.15
CA ASP A 92 24.23 -2.47 1.61
C ASP A 92 22.82 -2.24 2.18
N GLY A 93 21.79 -2.34 1.32
CA GLY A 93 20.39 -2.17 1.70
C GLY A 93 19.80 -3.44 2.31
N TYR A 94 18.76 -3.27 3.13
CA TYR A 94 18.05 -4.35 3.79
C TYR A 94 16.57 -4.32 3.47
N ILE A 95 15.96 -5.51 3.41
CA ILE A 95 14.51 -5.66 3.45
C ILE A 95 14.12 -5.93 4.91
N VAL A 96 13.27 -5.06 5.45
CA VAL A 96 12.67 -5.21 6.78
C VAL A 96 11.24 -5.70 6.59
N ILE A 97 10.88 -6.74 7.34
CA ILE A 97 9.52 -7.28 7.36
C ILE A 97 8.96 -7.09 8.76
N ASP A 98 7.76 -6.57 8.84
CA ASP A 98 7.03 -6.41 10.09
C ASP A 98 5.52 -6.48 9.82
N ASP A 99 4.75 -6.77 10.85
CA ASP A 99 3.28 -6.74 10.79
C ASP A 99 2.69 -5.75 11.78
N SER A 100 1.48 -5.27 11.49
CA SER A 100 0.79 -4.36 12.38
C SER A 100 -0.71 -4.59 12.36
N VAL A 101 -1.30 -4.71 13.55
CA VAL A 101 -2.74 -4.84 13.73
C VAL A 101 -3.40 -3.47 13.73
N PHE A 102 -4.17 -3.19 12.69
CA PHE A 102 -5.01 -2.01 12.58
C PHE A 102 -6.33 -2.28 13.30
N GLN A 103 -6.44 -1.83 14.55
CA GLN A 103 -7.67 -1.96 15.32
C GLN A 103 -8.83 -1.28 14.59
N ARG A 104 -9.95 -2.00 14.51
CA ARG A 104 -11.18 -1.55 13.84
C ARG A 104 -12.35 -1.60 14.80
N THR A 105 -13.34 -0.76 14.54
CA THR A 105 -14.63 -0.78 15.26
C THR A 105 -15.75 -1.41 14.42
N GLY A 106 -15.58 -1.45 13.09
CA GLY A 106 -16.52 -2.07 12.16
C GLY A 106 -16.39 -3.60 12.14
N LYS A 107 -17.53 -4.31 12.12
CA LYS A 107 -17.59 -5.78 12.16
C LYS A 107 -17.66 -6.45 10.79
N GLU A 108 -17.92 -5.68 9.74
CA GLU A 108 -18.11 -6.18 8.37
C GLU A 108 -16.93 -5.84 7.46
N LEU A 109 -15.76 -5.55 8.04
CA LEU A 109 -14.56 -5.25 7.28
C LEU A 109 -13.95 -6.56 6.76
N PRO A 110 -13.72 -6.71 5.44
CA PRO A 110 -13.11 -7.91 4.89
C PRO A 110 -11.75 -8.24 5.52
N GLY A 111 -11.59 -9.51 5.91
CA GLY A 111 -10.41 -10.03 6.59
C GLY A 111 -10.11 -9.37 7.95
N ALA A 112 -11.08 -8.71 8.56
CA ALA A 112 -10.97 -8.31 9.96
C ALA A 112 -11.22 -9.53 10.86
N GLY A 113 -10.44 -9.63 11.94
CA GLY A 113 -10.48 -10.73 12.87
C GLY A 113 -9.87 -10.35 14.22
N LYS A 114 -9.69 -11.35 15.09
CA LYS A 114 -8.96 -11.16 16.36
C LYS A 114 -7.48 -11.47 16.16
N PHE A 115 -6.64 -10.46 16.36
CA PHE A 115 -5.19 -10.56 16.25
C PHE A 115 -4.54 -10.12 17.56
N TYR A 116 -3.45 -10.78 17.97
CA TYR A 116 -2.76 -10.40 19.20
C TYR A 116 -2.00 -9.09 18.96
N ASP A 117 -2.26 -8.08 19.78
CA ASP A 117 -1.56 -6.81 19.74
C ASP A 117 -0.59 -6.75 20.92
N HIS A 118 0.71 -6.68 20.63
CA HIS A 118 1.74 -6.64 21.67
C HIS A 118 1.70 -5.38 22.54
N THR A 119 1.15 -4.28 22.02
CA THR A 119 1.01 -3.01 22.76
C THR A 119 -0.10 -3.12 23.80
N GLU A 120 -1.22 -3.75 23.44
CA GLU A 120 -2.36 -3.96 24.34
C GLU A 120 -2.16 -5.20 25.24
N GLY A 121 -1.33 -6.15 24.82
CA GLY A 121 -1.06 -7.40 25.54
C GLY A 121 -2.20 -8.42 25.44
N GLU A 122 -3.18 -8.20 24.58
CA GLU A 122 -4.35 -9.05 24.37
C GLU A 122 -4.83 -9.07 22.91
N PRO A 123 -5.67 -10.04 22.50
CA PRO A 123 -6.26 -10.04 21.18
C PRO A 123 -7.24 -8.89 20.95
N VAL A 124 -7.02 -8.10 19.91
CA VAL A 124 -7.86 -6.97 19.50
C VAL A 124 -8.55 -7.28 18.17
N TRP A 125 -9.71 -6.64 17.94
CA TRP A 125 -10.42 -6.74 16.66
C TRP A 125 -9.83 -5.75 15.65
N GLY A 126 -9.37 -6.25 14.50
CA GLY A 126 -8.70 -5.42 13.51
C GLY A 126 -8.38 -6.16 12.22
N GLN A 127 -7.67 -5.48 11.32
CA GLN A 127 -7.04 -6.11 10.16
C GLN A 127 -5.54 -6.15 10.42
N ASP A 128 -4.89 -7.21 9.98
CA ASP A 128 -3.46 -7.41 10.18
C ASP A 128 -2.75 -7.23 8.84
N LEU A 129 -1.83 -6.26 8.76
CA LEU A 129 -1.11 -5.93 7.55
C LEU A 129 0.36 -6.29 7.74
N VAL A 130 0.87 -7.15 6.85
CA VAL A 130 2.29 -7.50 6.75
C VAL A 130 2.92 -6.57 5.72
N TYR A 131 4.03 -5.95 6.09
CA TYR A 131 4.75 -5.00 5.25
C TYR A 131 6.16 -5.48 5.00
N SER A 132 6.66 -5.17 3.81
CA SER A 132 8.08 -5.19 3.48
C SER A 132 8.55 -3.77 3.18
N PHE A 133 9.71 -3.41 3.74
CA PHE A 133 10.32 -2.10 3.58
C PHE A 133 11.76 -2.25 3.12
N TYR A 134 12.16 -1.43 2.15
CA TYR A 134 13.58 -1.22 1.87
C TYR A 134 14.14 -0.18 2.83
N THR A 135 15.37 -0.38 3.29
CA THR A 135 16.11 0.64 4.03
C THR A 135 17.62 0.54 3.76
N ASP A 136 18.28 1.69 3.66
CA ASP A 136 19.74 1.82 3.67
C ASP A 136 20.15 3.09 4.45
N ASP A 137 21.39 3.55 4.26
CA ASP A 137 21.92 4.76 4.90
C ASP A 137 21.30 6.07 4.40
N LYS A 138 20.62 6.05 3.25
CA LYS A 138 20.08 7.24 2.55
C LYS A 138 18.57 7.33 2.64
N THR A 139 17.87 6.20 2.57
CA THR A 139 16.43 6.16 2.36
C THR A 139 15.77 4.95 2.99
N SER A 140 14.46 5.08 3.20
CA SER A 140 13.60 3.97 3.56
C SER A 140 12.20 4.20 2.99
N TYR A 141 11.63 3.15 2.39
CA TYR A 141 10.31 3.20 1.77
C TYR A 141 9.68 1.80 1.66
N PRO A 142 8.33 1.72 1.66
CA PRO A 142 7.63 0.44 1.54
C PRO A 142 7.82 -0.17 0.15
N LEU A 143 8.12 -1.47 0.12
CA LEU A 143 8.22 -2.27 -1.11
C LEU A 143 6.85 -2.81 -1.51
N VAL A 144 6.24 -3.62 -0.64
CA VAL A 144 4.88 -4.16 -0.80
C VAL A 144 4.26 -4.42 0.58
N PHE A 145 2.93 -4.42 0.64
CA PHE A 145 2.20 -4.85 1.83
C PHE A 145 1.05 -5.77 1.42
N ARG A 146 0.70 -6.71 2.28
CA ARG A 146 -0.43 -7.62 2.09
C ARG A 146 -1.23 -7.72 3.38
N GLN A 147 -2.54 -7.92 3.24
CA GLN A 147 -3.40 -8.20 4.39
C GLN A 147 -3.30 -9.69 4.74
N TYR A 148 -2.86 -9.98 5.97
CA TYR A 148 -2.95 -11.32 6.52
C TYR A 148 -4.40 -11.67 6.80
N LYS A 149 -4.85 -12.79 6.24
CA LYS A 149 -6.20 -13.33 6.44
C LYS A 149 -6.07 -14.64 7.22
N LYS A 150 -6.69 -14.70 8.39
CA LYS A 150 -6.83 -15.98 9.08
C LYS A 150 -7.82 -16.84 8.31
N ALA A 151 -7.53 -18.13 8.19
CA ALA A 151 -8.53 -19.10 7.79
C ALA A 151 -9.70 -19.03 8.78
N ASP A 152 -10.92 -19.11 8.25
CA ASP A 152 -12.10 -19.23 9.10
C ASP A 152 -12.09 -20.63 9.74
N ASP A 153 -12.54 -20.73 11.00
CA ASP A 153 -12.52 -21.97 11.80
C ASP A 153 -13.23 -23.18 11.11
N GLU A 154 -13.97 -22.95 10.03
CA GLU A 154 -14.70 -23.96 9.24
C GLU A 154 -13.86 -24.62 8.13
N ASP A 155 -12.68 -24.08 7.77
CA ASP A 155 -11.83 -24.52 6.65
C ASP A 155 -10.48 -25.13 7.12
N GLN A 156 -10.50 -25.96 8.18
CA GLN A 156 -9.32 -26.57 8.82
C GLN A 156 -8.56 -27.61 7.97
N ASP A 157 -8.92 -27.82 6.71
CA ASP A 157 -8.29 -28.80 5.82
C ASP A 157 -7.12 -28.21 5.00
N ASP A 158 -7.02 -26.88 4.88
CA ASP A 158 -5.85 -26.20 4.33
C ASP A 158 -4.91 -25.82 5.48
N ALA A 159 -3.62 -26.10 5.35
CA ALA A 159 -2.65 -25.68 6.35
C ALA A 159 -2.75 -24.17 6.54
N ASP A 160 -3.09 -23.72 7.75
CA ASP A 160 -3.24 -22.30 8.08
C ASP A 160 -2.00 -21.53 7.62
N GLU A 161 -2.14 -20.75 6.57
CA GLU A 161 -1.07 -19.89 6.10
C GLU A 161 -0.68 -18.95 7.24
N THR A 162 0.60 -18.91 7.57
CA THR A 162 1.10 -18.06 8.65
C THR A 162 1.57 -16.72 8.10
N LYS A 163 1.70 -15.72 8.97
CA LYS A 163 2.36 -14.47 8.60
C LYS A 163 3.78 -14.68 8.06
N TYR A 164 4.47 -15.70 8.56
CA TYR A 164 5.82 -16.04 8.08
C TYR A 164 5.77 -16.58 6.65
N ASP A 165 4.76 -17.37 6.29
CA ASP A 165 4.59 -17.89 4.93
C ASP A 165 4.31 -16.73 3.96
N LEU A 166 3.36 -15.85 4.32
CA LEU A 166 3.07 -14.63 3.56
C LEU A 166 4.30 -13.72 3.42
N SER A 167 5.09 -13.59 4.48
CA SER A 167 6.34 -12.82 4.46
C SER A 167 7.36 -13.39 3.47
N ARG A 168 7.47 -14.73 3.41
CA ARG A 168 8.40 -15.41 2.49
C ARG A 168 7.93 -15.31 1.04
N GLU A 169 6.63 -15.40 0.81
CA GLU A 169 6.03 -15.16 -0.51
C GLU A 169 6.37 -13.74 -0.98
N MET A 170 6.07 -12.72 -0.16
CA MET A 170 6.37 -11.32 -0.47
C MET A 170 7.86 -11.09 -0.81
N VAL A 171 8.79 -11.70 -0.06
CA VAL A 171 10.23 -11.60 -0.37
C VAL A 171 10.58 -12.29 -1.69
N THR A 172 10.01 -13.46 -1.94
CA THR A 172 10.26 -14.22 -3.18
C THR A 172 9.78 -13.43 -4.40
N GLU A 173 8.58 -12.85 -4.34
CA GLU A 173 8.06 -11.96 -5.40
C GLU A 173 8.99 -10.75 -5.63
N LEU A 174 9.44 -10.11 -4.55
CA LEU A 174 10.35 -8.95 -4.64
C LEU A 174 11.71 -9.30 -5.26
N GLU A 175 12.25 -10.49 -4.98
CA GLU A 175 13.50 -10.97 -5.56
C GLU A 175 13.33 -11.39 -7.03
N GLU A 176 12.29 -12.18 -7.34
CA GLU A 176 12.11 -12.81 -8.65
C GLU A 176 11.50 -11.87 -9.69
N GLU A 177 10.53 -11.05 -9.30
CA GLU A 177 9.77 -10.20 -10.23
C GLU A 177 10.30 -8.77 -10.29
N VAL A 178 10.75 -8.23 -9.15
CA VAL A 178 11.18 -6.82 -9.04
C VAL A 178 12.70 -6.68 -9.01
N GLY A 179 13.43 -7.72 -8.61
CA GLY A 179 14.89 -7.72 -8.55
C GLY A 179 15.46 -6.87 -7.41
N VAL A 180 14.75 -6.75 -6.28
CA VAL A 180 15.27 -6.08 -5.08
C VAL A 180 16.51 -6.86 -4.59
N PRO A 181 17.66 -6.21 -4.34
CA PRO A 181 18.82 -6.88 -3.78
C PRO A 181 18.54 -7.24 -2.32
N ALA A 182 18.23 -8.51 -2.07
CA ALA A 182 18.05 -9.04 -0.74
C ALA A 182 19.28 -9.89 -0.38
N ASP A 183 20.16 -9.36 0.48
CA ASP A 183 21.05 -10.23 1.25
C ASP A 183 20.23 -10.81 2.40
N GLY A 184 19.55 -11.92 2.11
CA GLY A 184 18.65 -12.61 3.02
C GLY A 184 19.33 -12.96 4.34
N THR A 185 19.10 -12.13 5.36
CA THR A 185 19.33 -12.51 6.76
C THR A 185 17.98 -12.44 7.47
N VAL A 186 17.26 -13.56 7.44
CA VAL A 186 16.13 -13.85 8.33
C VAL A 186 16.67 -14.14 9.73
#